data_AF-A0A1M7D595-F1
#
_entry.id   AF-A0A1M7D595-F1
#
_cell.length_a   1.000
_cell.length_b   1.000
_cell.length_c   1.000
_cell.angle_alpha   90.00
_cell.angle_beta   90.00
_cell.angle_gamma   90.00
#
_symmetry.space_group_name_H-M   'P 1'
#
loop_
_entity.id
_entity.type
_entity.pdbx_description
1 polymer ?
#
loop_
_entity_poly.entity_id
_entity_poly.type
_entity_poly.pdbx_seq_one_letter_code
_entity_poly.pdbx_strand_id
1 'polypeptide(L)'
;MVKVNPDAQIAFAAKPKAAILGDYPTLRDIDSGYGKDFSVEWLLPQIADLALFTGAKNLTAQQQLGLARVISTEYKYLKITEMLLFFYKFKTGKYGRFYGTVDPMVITSALQQFVKDRNTMIDYYDLEKKREDAEKEKVGVMTYAEYLSLVESEKAGK
;
A
#
# COMPACT_ATOMS: atom_id res chain seq x y z
N MET A 1 0.45 15.19 16.41
CA MET A 1 0.39 13.85 17.02
C MET A 1 -0.49 13.00 16.14
N VAL A 2 0.09 12.06 15.39
CA VAL A 2 -0.60 11.20 14.42
C VAL A 2 -1.59 10.31 15.20
N LYS A 3 -2.81 10.80 15.42
CA LYS A 3 -3.92 10.00 15.97
C LYS A 3 -4.39 9.06 14.86
N VAL A 4 -3.71 7.94 14.71
CA VAL A 4 -4.07 6.88 13.76
C VAL A 4 -4.47 5.67 14.59
N ASN A 5 -5.71 5.74 15.07
CA ASN A 5 -6.48 4.65 15.68
C ASN A 5 -6.90 3.67 14.56
N PRO A 6 -7.11 2.37 14.82
CA PRO A 6 -7.90 1.46 13.99
C PRO A 6 -9.06 2.07 13.17
N ASP A 7 -9.75 3.09 13.67
CA ASP A 7 -10.81 3.81 12.93
C ASP A 7 -10.37 4.33 11.56
N ALA A 8 -9.08 4.68 11.40
CA ALA A 8 -8.53 5.16 10.14
C ALA A 8 -8.50 4.07 9.04
N GLN A 9 -8.63 2.79 9.40
CA GLN A 9 -8.66 1.66 8.45
C GLN A 9 -9.76 1.86 7.39
N ILE A 10 -10.93 2.35 7.77
CA ILE A 10 -12.08 2.55 6.86
C ILE A 10 -11.78 3.63 5.80
N ALA A 11 -11.11 4.71 6.21
CA ALA A 11 -10.80 5.83 5.31
C ALA A 11 -9.87 5.40 4.16
N PHE A 12 -8.87 4.57 4.46
CA PHE A 12 -7.93 4.05 3.46
C PHE A 12 -8.49 2.85 2.69
N ALA A 13 -9.39 2.07 3.28
CA ALA A 13 -10.14 1.04 2.59
C ALA A 13 -10.99 1.58 1.43
N ALA A 14 -11.59 2.77 1.61
CA ALA A 14 -12.35 3.45 0.57
C ALA A 14 -11.46 3.98 -0.57
N LYS A 15 -10.14 4.09 -0.37
CA LYS A 15 -9.18 4.62 -1.34
C LYS A 15 -7.93 3.74 -1.50
N PRO A 16 -8.05 2.47 -1.95
CA PRO A 16 -6.91 1.54 -2.01
C PRO A 16 -5.76 2.03 -2.89
N LYS A 17 -6.07 2.68 -4.03
CA LYS A 17 -5.06 3.26 -4.93
C LYS A 17 -4.26 4.35 -4.24
N ALA A 18 -4.91 5.26 -3.52
CA ALA A 18 -4.20 6.30 -2.76
C ALA A 18 -3.37 5.70 -1.62
N ALA A 19 -3.90 4.71 -0.90
CA ALA A 19 -3.16 4.06 0.18
C ALA A 19 -1.87 3.40 -0.29
N ILE A 20 -1.87 2.79 -1.49
CA ILE A 20 -0.73 2.05 -2.07
C ILE A 20 0.20 2.95 -2.89
N LEU A 21 -0.31 3.90 -3.68
CA LEU A 21 0.51 4.73 -4.58
C LEU A 21 0.83 6.12 -3.99
N GLY A 22 0.07 6.58 -3.01
CA GLY A 22 0.28 7.90 -2.41
C GLY A 22 1.57 7.99 -1.61
N ASP A 23 2.09 9.21 -1.49
CA ASP A 23 3.29 9.49 -0.72
C ASP A 23 2.94 9.58 0.77
N TYR A 24 3.30 8.55 1.53
CA TYR A 24 3.03 8.41 2.95
C TYR A 24 4.24 7.79 3.64
N PRO A 25 4.48 8.10 4.92
CA PRO A 25 5.62 7.55 5.64
C PRO A 25 5.51 6.03 5.78
N THR A 26 6.66 5.38 5.65
CA THR A 26 6.87 3.96 5.96
C THR A 26 7.00 3.73 7.46
N LEU A 27 6.89 2.48 7.89
CA LEU A 27 7.19 2.10 9.27
C LEU A 27 8.63 2.52 9.67
N ARG A 28 9.59 2.42 8.75
CA ARG A 28 10.95 2.93 8.95
C ARG A 28 10.98 4.45 9.14
N ASP A 29 10.22 5.19 8.35
CA ASP A 29 10.22 6.66 8.42
C ASP A 29 9.67 7.15 9.75
N ILE A 30 8.61 6.50 10.28
CA ILE A 30 8.07 6.86 11.59
C ILE A 30 9.03 6.48 12.74
N ASP A 31 9.77 5.36 12.63
CA ASP A 31 10.81 5.05 13.62
C ASP A 31 11.93 6.10 13.61
N SER A 32 12.32 6.55 12.42
CA SER A 32 13.36 7.57 12.25
C SER A 32 12.90 8.95 12.76
N GLY A 33 11.61 9.28 12.59
CA GLY A 33 11.05 10.58 12.96
C GLY A 33 10.55 10.69 14.40
N TYR A 34 10.09 9.58 15.01
CA TYR A 34 9.42 9.59 16.33
C TYR A 34 10.15 8.78 17.40
N GLY A 35 11.21 8.06 17.04
CA GLY A 35 12.03 7.29 17.97
C GLY A 35 12.06 5.81 17.62
N LYS A 36 13.14 5.15 18.04
CA LYS A 36 13.32 3.73 17.84
C LYS A 36 12.15 2.95 18.46
N ASP A 37 11.62 2.00 17.70
CA ASP A 37 10.48 1.13 18.04
C ASP A 37 9.09 1.81 18.05
N PHE A 38 8.97 3.07 17.59
CA PHE A 38 7.67 3.75 17.48
C PHE A 38 6.69 2.99 16.57
N SER A 39 7.18 2.34 15.51
CA SER A 39 6.39 1.50 14.63
C SER A 39 5.79 0.28 15.34
N VAL A 40 6.50 -0.29 16.33
CA VAL A 40 5.98 -1.38 17.16
C VAL A 40 4.82 -0.88 18.02
N GLU A 41 5.00 0.26 18.71
CA GLU A 41 3.95 0.88 19.51
C GLU A 41 2.72 1.25 18.68
N TRP A 42 2.94 1.73 17.45
CA TRP A 42 1.89 2.05 16.51
C TRP A 42 1.11 0.81 16.01
N LEU A 43 1.79 -0.32 15.83
CA LEU A 43 1.18 -1.57 15.36
C LEU A 43 0.32 -2.27 16.43
N LEU A 44 0.69 -2.15 17.71
CA LEU A 44 -0.03 -2.78 18.83
C LEU A 44 -1.55 -2.54 18.83
N PRO A 45 -2.06 -1.31 18.75
CA PRO A 45 -3.51 -1.07 18.73
C PRO A 45 -4.18 -1.66 17.49
N GLN A 46 -3.50 -1.74 16.34
CA GLN A 46 -4.02 -2.37 15.12
C GLN A 46 -4.17 -3.89 15.27
N ILE A 47 -3.18 -4.53 15.88
CA ILE A 47 -3.18 -5.97 16.17
C ILE A 47 -4.24 -6.31 17.22
N ALA A 48 -4.35 -5.49 18.27
CA ALA A 48 -5.35 -5.66 19.32
C ALA A 48 -6.77 -5.56 18.76
N ASP A 49 -7.04 -4.57 17.93
CA ASP A 49 -8.30 -4.39 17.23
C ASP A 49 -8.62 -5.56 16.28
N LEU A 50 -7.63 -6.07 15.54
CA LEU A 50 -7.82 -7.28 14.75
C LEU A 50 -8.17 -8.50 15.62
N ALA A 51 -7.47 -8.72 16.73
CA ALA A 51 -7.76 -9.82 17.64
C ALA A 51 -9.20 -9.73 18.19
N LEU A 52 -9.60 -8.55 18.65
CA LEU A 52 -10.96 -8.28 19.14
C LEU A 52 -12.04 -8.55 18.09
N PHE A 53 -11.81 -8.12 16.84
CA PHE A 53 -12.77 -8.32 15.74
C PHE A 53 -13.06 -9.81 15.48
N THR A 54 -12.07 -10.68 15.68
CA THR A 54 -12.17 -12.09 15.28
C THR A 54 -12.93 -12.95 16.27
N GLY A 55 -13.15 -12.47 17.50
CA GLY A 55 -13.86 -13.20 18.57
C GLY A 55 -13.19 -14.50 19.02
N ALA A 56 -12.03 -14.85 18.46
CA ALA A 56 -11.22 -16.01 18.80
C ALA A 56 -10.50 -15.79 20.14
N LYS A 57 -9.93 -16.86 20.73
CA LYS A 57 -9.06 -16.69 21.92
C LYS A 57 -7.95 -15.70 21.56
N ASN A 58 -7.94 -14.56 22.27
CA ASN A 58 -7.09 -13.42 21.95
C ASN A 58 -5.60 -13.75 22.09
N LEU A 59 -4.79 -13.12 21.24
CA LEU A 59 -3.34 -13.08 21.39
C LEU A 59 -2.98 -12.51 22.75
N THR A 60 -2.05 -13.17 23.46
CA THR A 60 -1.46 -12.60 24.69
C THR A 60 -0.72 -11.31 24.37
N ALA A 61 -0.53 -10.43 25.36
CA ALA A 61 0.24 -9.20 25.17
C ALA A 61 1.66 -9.47 24.63
N GLN A 62 2.29 -10.57 25.07
CA GLN A 62 3.59 -11.00 24.57
C GLN A 62 3.53 -11.44 23.10
N GLN A 63 2.48 -12.16 22.68
CA GLN A 63 2.29 -12.53 21.28
C GLN A 63 2.01 -11.32 20.39
N GLN A 64 1.22 -10.35 20.87
CA GLN A 64 0.95 -9.10 20.13
C GLN A 64 2.25 -8.30 19.95
N LEU A 65 3.06 -8.17 21.01
CA LEU A 65 4.35 -7.50 20.94
C LEU A 65 5.33 -8.23 20.02
N GLY A 66 5.40 -9.55 20.09
CA GLY A 66 6.20 -10.38 19.20
C GLY A 66 5.82 -10.18 17.73
N LEU A 67 4.51 -10.22 17.44
CA LEU A 67 3.98 -9.99 16.10
C LEU A 67 4.29 -8.56 15.61
N ALA A 68 4.08 -7.54 16.44
CA ALA A 68 4.39 -6.15 16.09
C ALA A 68 5.88 -5.97 15.73
N ARG A 69 6.79 -6.59 16.50
CA ARG A 69 8.24 -6.57 16.23
C ARG A 69 8.60 -7.27 14.91
N VAL A 70 8.01 -8.43 14.64
CA VAL A 70 8.19 -9.14 13.36
C VAL A 70 7.72 -8.26 12.20
N ILE A 71 6.53 -7.66 12.30
CA ILE A 71 5.99 -6.81 11.26
C ILE A 71 6.87 -5.57 11.05
N SER A 72 7.21 -4.87 12.13
CA SER A 72 8.09 -3.69 12.12
C SER A 72 9.45 -3.99 11.49
N THR A 73 10.04 -5.17 11.74
CA THR A 73 11.37 -5.52 11.23
C THR A 73 11.34 -5.93 9.76
N GLU A 74 10.47 -6.88 9.41
CA GLU A 74 10.43 -7.51 8.08
C GLU A 74 9.73 -6.64 7.04
N TYR A 75 8.74 -5.85 7.47
CA TYR A 75 7.90 -5.03 6.60
C TYR A 75 8.10 -3.53 6.83
N LYS A 76 9.27 -3.12 7.35
CA LYS A 76 9.62 -1.70 7.60
C LYS A 76 9.43 -0.75 6.41
N TYR A 77 9.45 -1.30 5.20
CA TYR A 77 9.27 -0.55 3.94
C TYR A 77 7.80 -0.29 3.59
N LEU A 78 6.85 -0.94 4.26
CA LEU A 78 5.43 -0.69 4.05
C LEU A 78 5.01 0.64 4.67
N LYS A 79 4.14 1.35 3.97
CA LYS A 79 3.53 2.59 4.44
C LYS A 79 2.50 2.32 5.51
N ILE A 80 2.33 3.27 6.43
CA ILE A 80 1.28 3.20 7.46
C ILE A 80 -0.11 3.05 6.81
N THR A 81 -0.32 3.64 5.64
CA THR A 81 -1.56 3.55 4.86
C THR A 81 -1.77 2.17 4.24
N GLU A 82 -0.70 1.51 3.80
CA GLU A 82 -0.73 0.14 3.31
C GLU A 82 -1.04 -0.83 4.45
N MET A 83 -0.49 -0.60 5.65
CA MET A 83 -0.79 -1.41 6.84
C MET A 83 -2.26 -1.25 7.27
N LEU A 84 -2.81 -0.03 7.29
CA LEU A 84 -4.23 0.20 7.56
C LEU A 84 -5.14 -0.52 6.56
N LEU A 85 -4.79 -0.45 5.27
CA LEU A 85 -5.49 -1.17 4.21
C LEU A 85 -5.39 -2.69 4.41
N PHE A 86 -4.22 -3.20 4.80
CA PHE A 86 -4.02 -4.60 5.10
C PHE A 86 -4.94 -5.08 6.24
N PHE A 87 -4.95 -4.41 7.39
CA PHE A 87 -5.80 -4.80 8.53
C PHE A 87 -7.29 -4.79 8.15
N TYR A 88 -7.74 -3.79 7.40
CA TYR A 88 -9.11 -3.77 6.88
C TYR A 88 -9.40 -4.98 5.98
N LYS A 89 -8.56 -5.23 4.97
CA LYS A 89 -8.77 -6.36 4.04
C LYS A 89 -8.61 -7.72 4.70
N PHE A 90 -7.82 -7.81 5.76
CA PHE A 90 -7.74 -9.02 6.57
C PHE A 90 -9.10 -9.28 7.24
N LYS A 91 -9.71 -8.25 7.85
CA LYS A 91 -11.04 -8.36 8.48
C LYS A 91 -12.17 -8.74 7.52
N THR A 92 -12.04 -8.44 6.22
CA THR A 92 -13.01 -8.91 5.20
C THR A 92 -12.84 -10.40 4.85
N GLY A 93 -11.84 -11.08 5.42
CA GLY A 93 -11.53 -12.48 5.15
C GLY A 93 -10.76 -12.70 3.83
N LYS A 94 -10.29 -11.63 3.17
CA LYS A 94 -9.58 -11.75 1.88
C LYS A 94 -8.28 -12.54 1.99
N TYR A 95 -7.59 -12.43 3.12
CA TYR A 95 -6.25 -12.99 3.31
C TYR A 95 -6.19 -14.16 4.30
N GLY A 96 -7.35 -14.74 4.64
CA GLY A 96 -7.45 -15.87 5.56
C GLY A 96 -8.54 -15.68 6.61
N ARG A 97 -8.72 -16.72 7.43
CA ARG A 97 -9.65 -16.74 8.56
C ARG A 97 -9.00 -17.47 9.72
N PHE A 98 -9.40 -17.13 10.94
CA PHE A 98 -9.00 -17.88 12.14
C PHE A 98 -9.98 -19.02 12.39
N TYR A 99 -9.45 -20.18 12.76
CA TYR A 99 -10.22 -21.33 13.20
C TYR A 99 -9.91 -21.57 14.69
N GLY A 100 -10.75 -21.02 15.58
CA GLY A 100 -10.63 -21.19 17.04
C GLY A 100 -9.72 -20.16 17.73
N THR A 101 -8.40 -20.26 17.56
CA THR A 101 -7.41 -19.36 18.19
C THR A 101 -6.76 -18.48 17.13
N VAL A 102 -6.47 -17.22 17.47
CA VAL A 102 -5.70 -16.32 16.60
C VAL A 102 -4.26 -16.82 16.55
N ASP A 103 -3.83 -17.31 15.40
CA ASP A 103 -2.43 -17.68 15.15
C ASP A 103 -1.68 -16.49 14.51
N PRO A 104 -0.65 -15.92 15.16
CA PRO A 104 0.18 -14.88 14.57
C PRO A 104 0.76 -15.24 13.19
N MET A 105 1.03 -16.52 12.94
CA MET A 105 1.57 -16.99 11.66
C MET A 105 0.58 -16.83 10.51
N VAL A 106 -0.73 -16.87 10.78
CA VAL A 106 -1.77 -16.58 9.78
C VAL A 106 -1.68 -15.10 9.38
N ILE A 107 -1.44 -14.19 10.33
CA ILE A 107 -1.32 -12.75 10.05
C ILE A 107 -0.06 -12.47 9.22
N THR A 108 1.07 -13.08 9.55
CA THR A 108 2.31 -12.88 8.77
C THR A 108 2.24 -13.53 7.39
N SER A 109 1.59 -14.69 7.24
CA SER A 109 1.33 -15.31 5.93
C SER A 109 0.38 -14.46 5.07
N ALA A 110 -0.65 -13.88 5.69
CA ALA A 110 -1.54 -12.94 5.03
C ALA A 110 -0.82 -11.68 4.57
N LEU A 111 0.14 -11.15 5.35
CA LEU A 111 0.99 -10.04 4.94
C LEU A 111 1.81 -10.37 3.70
N GLN A 112 2.40 -11.57 3.63
CA GLN A 112 3.14 -12.01 2.43
C GLN A 112 2.23 -11.99 1.19
N GLN A 113 0.99 -12.48 1.31
CA GLN A 113 0.04 -12.44 0.22
C GLN A 113 -0.38 -11.00 -0.14
N PHE A 114 -0.62 -10.16 0.87
CA PHE A 114 -0.91 -8.74 0.65
C PHE A 114 0.22 -8.02 -0.10
N VAL A 115 1.48 -8.30 0.22
CA VAL A 115 2.63 -7.72 -0.48
C VAL A 115 2.66 -8.13 -1.96
N LYS A 116 2.33 -9.39 -2.28
CA LYS A 116 2.22 -9.85 -3.68
C LYS A 116 1.12 -9.10 -4.44
N ASP A 117 -0.07 -8.98 -3.84
CA ASP A 117 -1.18 -8.23 -4.42
C ASP A 117 -0.80 -6.75 -4.62
N ARG A 118 -0.13 -6.16 -3.62
CA ARG A 118 0.34 -4.77 -3.62
C ARG A 118 1.34 -4.53 -4.74
N ASN A 119 2.30 -5.43 -4.96
CA ASN A 119 3.29 -5.31 -6.03
C ASN A 119 2.67 -5.52 -7.41
N THR A 120 1.65 -6.38 -7.53
CA THR A 120 0.91 -6.53 -8.79
C THR A 120 0.17 -5.23 -9.13
N MET A 121 -0.43 -4.57 -8.13
CA MET A 121 -1.11 -3.28 -8.29
C MET A 121 -0.13 -2.16 -8.64
N ILE A 122 0.97 -2.09 -7.88
CA ILE A 122 2.31 -1.68 -8.31
C ILE A 122 2.53 -1.48 -9.82
N ASP A 123 2.92 -2.62 -10.39
CA ASP A 123 3.36 -2.82 -11.76
C ASP A 123 2.27 -2.44 -12.76
N TYR A 124 1.00 -2.72 -12.43
CA TYR A 124 -0.14 -2.35 -13.28
C TYR A 124 -0.19 -0.83 -13.51
N TYR A 125 -0.15 -0.03 -12.44
CA TYR A 125 -0.27 1.43 -12.56
C TYR A 125 1.01 2.07 -13.12
N ASP A 126 2.17 1.51 -12.83
CA ASP A 126 3.42 1.95 -13.44
C ASP A 126 3.43 1.72 -14.96
N LEU A 127 2.87 0.59 -15.42
CA LEU A 127 2.72 0.31 -16.85
C LEU A 127 1.69 1.25 -17.51
N GLU A 128 0.56 1.48 -16.85
CA GLU A 128 -0.49 2.40 -17.32
C GLU A 128 0.08 3.82 -17.50
N LYS A 129 0.79 4.33 -16.49
CA LYS A 129 1.44 5.65 -16.54
C LYS A 129 2.46 5.75 -17.67
N LYS A 130 3.31 4.73 -17.85
CA LYS A 130 4.29 4.70 -18.95
C LYS A 130 3.63 4.73 -20.33
N ARG A 131 2.47 4.08 -20.49
CA ARG A 131 1.71 4.11 -21.75
C ARG A 131 1.15 5.49 -22.01
N GLU A 132 0.53 6.12 -21.01
CA GLU A 132 0.01 7.48 -21.12
C GLU A 132 1.11 8.49 -21.45
N ASP A 133 2.27 8.38 -20.80
CA ASP A 133 3.41 9.27 -21.04
C ASP A 133 3.96 9.08 -22.46
N ALA A 134 4.09 7.84 -22.95
CA ALA A 134 4.50 7.54 -24.32
C ALA A 134 3.48 8.02 -25.38
N GLU A 135 2.19 7.99 -25.08
CA GLU A 135 1.15 8.55 -25.96
C GLU A 135 1.23 10.08 -26.01
N LYS A 136 1.43 10.75 -24.88
CA LYS A 136 1.63 12.21 -24.83
C LYS A 136 2.89 12.65 -25.58
N GLU A 137 3.97 11.89 -25.49
CA GLU A 137 5.19 12.15 -26.26
C GLU A 137 4.94 12.06 -27.77
N LYS A 138 4.09 11.14 -28.24
CA LYS A 138 3.73 11.03 -29.67
C LYS A 138 2.87 12.19 -30.17
N VAL A 139 2.01 12.75 -29.33
CA VAL A 139 1.11 13.86 -29.70
C VAL A 139 1.86 15.15 -30.05
N GLY A 140 3.14 15.28 -29.67
CA GLY A 140 4.00 16.42 -30.03
C GLY A 140 5.04 16.16 -31.12
N VAL A 141 5.18 14.92 -31.61
CA VAL A 141 6.22 14.55 -32.59
C VAL A 141 5.61 14.50 -33.98
N MET A 142 5.66 15.63 -34.68
CA MET A 142 5.43 15.65 -36.13
C MET A 142 6.57 14.90 -36.80
N THR A 143 6.26 13.88 -37.58
CA THR A 143 7.24 13.12 -38.34
C THR A 143 7.88 14.02 -39.42
N TYR A 144 9.10 13.68 -39.85
CA TYR A 144 9.78 14.44 -40.90
C TYR A 144 8.99 14.46 -42.22
N ALA A 145 8.24 13.39 -42.52
CA ALA A 145 7.35 13.32 -43.67
C ALA A 145 6.15 14.28 -43.54
N GLU A 146 5.53 14.35 -42.35
CA GLU A 146 4.46 15.31 -42.06
C GLU A 146 4.97 16.76 -42.16
N TYR A 147 6.18 17.05 -41.65
CA TYR A 147 6.82 18.37 -41.79
C TYR A 147 7.01 18.78 -43.26
N LEU A 148 7.52 17.88 -44.11
CA LEU A 148 7.73 18.16 -45.53
C LEU A 148 6.41 18.46 -46.25
N SER A 149 5.35 17.70 -45.96
CA SER A 149 4.03 17.93 -46.56
C SER A 149 3.42 19.29 -46.16
N LEU A 150 3.67 19.73 -44.93
CA LEU A 150 3.23 21.03 -44.43
C LEU A 150 3.95 22.16 -45.19
N VAL A 151 5.27 22.07 -45.32
CA VAL A 151 6.10 23.05 -46.04
C VAL A 151 5.73 23.12 -47.53
N GLU A 152 5.41 21.99 -48.16
CA GLU A 152 4.94 21.96 -49.56
C GLU A 152 3.56 22.63 -49.72
N SER A 153 2.64 22.38 -48.79
CA SER A 153 1.30 23.01 -48.82
C SER A 153 1.35 24.53 -48.61
N GLU A 154 2.25 25.03 -47.75
CA GLU A 154 2.46 26.47 -47.54
C GLU A 154 3.10 27.17 -48.74
N LYS A 155 3.93 26.46 -49.50
CA LYS A 155 4.55 26.97 -50.73
C LYS A 155 3.59 26.97 -51.92
N ALA A 156 2.66 26.01 -51.98
CA ALA A 156 1.66 25.90 -53.04
C ALA A 156 0.49 26.89 -52.88
N GLY A 157 0.30 27.45 -51.68
CA GLY A 157 -0.72 28.46 -51.37
C GLY A 157 -0.29 29.92 -51.54
N LYS A 158 0.93 30.19 -52.03
CA LYS A 158 1.46 31.53 -52.37
C LYS A 158 1.68 31.65 -53.87
#